data_AF-A0AA49JZ64-F1
#
_entry.id   AF-A0AA49JZ64-F1
#
_cell.length_a   1.000
_cell.length_b   1.000
_cell.length_c   1.000
_cell.angle_alpha   90.00
_cell.angle_beta   90.00
_cell.angle_gamma   90.00
#
_symmetry.space_group_name_H-M   'P 1'
#
loop_
_entity.id
_entity.type
_entity.pdbx_description
1 polymer ?
#
loop_
_entity_poly.entity_id
_entity_poly.type
_entity_poly.pdbx_seq_one_letter_code
_entity_poly.pdbx_strand_id
1 'polypeptide(L)'
;MSAWPSLAQFLAANRHAPTLSVYLEAAPADPAEGRAVALRLREAIERLREPSTERPVAEREALEGCLAELIEAMPSAEHRSRRQGWAFFRTAAGAQLVIETPPRVETSAAWDIGPRVVPFLRAAEPESALLVQIDRARARLGLYHDGVVDAIVELEADRVSDVGPHMSAGPAPGFHRGTHGRAGADEAERQRRDASERLLVTTVRRVTALAEDALPVVVGGAVETVKRFVAALPRALADRTAVVATLRMGPADAAIPEIGEALRAMRQREQAAHLADLRDAAAARGRAALGFERAQRAAEVGAIAELIFSDTAWRAHPAEIEALVHRALTSGASVEWTPLDDGDAPQADGVVAGLRFSL
;
A
#
# COMPACT_ATOMS: atom_id res chain seq x y z
N MET A 1 -5.87 10.22 -6.48
CA MET A 1 -6.69 10.72 -5.34
C MET A 1 -7.35 9.52 -4.70
N SER A 2 -7.37 9.41 -3.37
CA SER A 2 -8.01 8.27 -2.70
C SER A 2 -9.51 8.28 -2.99
N ALA A 3 -10.06 7.20 -3.54
CA ALA A 3 -11.49 7.04 -3.80
C ALA A 3 -12.32 6.87 -2.50
N TRP A 4 -11.63 6.74 -1.36
CA TRP A 4 -12.23 6.45 -0.07
C TRP A 4 -13.27 7.47 0.42
N PRO A 5 -13.06 8.80 0.33
CA PRO A 5 -14.04 9.76 0.85
C PRO A 5 -15.41 9.65 0.17
N SER A 6 -15.43 9.48 -1.16
CA SER A 6 -16.65 9.30 -1.93
C SER A 6 -17.34 7.98 -1.61
N LEU A 7 -16.56 6.90 -1.47
CA LEU A 7 -17.08 5.59 -1.08
C LEU A 7 -17.69 5.65 0.33
N ALA A 8 -16.97 6.19 1.31
CA ALA A 8 -17.43 6.36 2.69
C ALA A 8 -18.75 7.16 2.77
N GLN A 9 -18.85 8.25 2.01
CA GLN A 9 -20.08 9.04 1.93
C GLN A 9 -21.25 8.22 1.34
N PHE A 10 -21.01 7.48 0.26
CA PHE A 10 -22.03 6.65 -0.37
C PHE A 10 -22.50 5.51 0.55
N LEU A 11 -21.59 4.88 1.29
CA LEU A 11 -21.91 3.85 2.29
C LEU A 11 -22.81 4.39 3.39
N ALA A 12 -22.45 5.53 3.98
CA ALA A 12 -23.20 6.13 5.07
C ALA A 12 -24.65 6.44 4.67
N ALA A 13 -24.84 6.93 3.44
CA ALA A 13 -26.14 7.29 2.88
C ALA A 13 -26.99 6.07 2.47
N ASN A 14 -26.38 4.98 2.03
CA ASN A 14 -27.09 3.87 1.37
C ASN A 14 -26.96 2.51 2.09
N ARG A 15 -26.53 2.48 3.35
CA ARG A 15 -26.28 1.25 4.14
C ARG A 15 -27.47 0.27 4.26
N HIS A 16 -28.70 0.71 4.01
CA HIS A 16 -29.90 -0.12 4.10
C HIS A 16 -30.62 -0.27 2.75
N ALA A 17 -30.06 0.28 1.68
CA ALA A 17 -30.66 0.20 0.36
C ALA A 17 -30.15 -1.07 -0.37
N PRO A 18 -31.03 -1.85 -1.03
CA PRO A 18 -30.58 -2.88 -1.96
C PRO A 18 -29.66 -2.25 -3.00
N THR A 19 -28.45 -2.79 -3.14
CA THR A 19 -27.37 -2.19 -3.91
C THR A 19 -26.65 -3.25 -4.75
N LEU A 20 -26.57 -2.98 -6.05
CA LEU A 20 -25.65 -3.65 -6.97
C LEU A 20 -24.25 -3.09 -6.73
N SER A 21 -23.31 -3.96 -6.35
CA SER A 21 -21.89 -3.64 -6.19
C SER A 21 -21.10 -4.46 -7.19
N VAL A 22 -20.37 -3.82 -8.10
CA VAL A 22 -19.58 -4.46 -9.15
C VAL A 22 -18.16 -3.96 -9.07
N TYR A 23 -17.22 -4.89 -9.08
CA TYR A 23 -15.79 -4.63 -9.16
C TYR A 23 -15.24 -5.25 -10.44
N LEU A 24 -14.40 -4.50 -11.13
CA LEU A 24 -13.65 -4.93 -12.31
C LEU A 24 -12.18 -4.70 -12.05
N GLU A 25 -11.38 -5.73 -12.30
CA GLU A 25 -9.93 -5.61 -12.28
C GLU A 25 -9.42 -4.63 -13.36
N ALA A 26 -8.18 -4.16 -13.17
CA ALA A 26 -7.49 -3.32 -14.15
C ALA A 26 -7.40 -4.01 -15.51
N ALA A 27 -7.35 -3.23 -16.60
CA ALA A 27 -7.23 -3.78 -17.94
C ALA A 27 -5.91 -4.57 -18.07
N PRO A 28 -5.97 -5.87 -18.42
CA PRO A 28 -4.76 -6.64 -18.67
C PRO A 28 -4.06 -6.15 -19.93
N ALA A 29 -2.75 -6.42 -20.02
CA ALA A 29 -1.97 -6.14 -21.22
C ALA A 29 -2.28 -7.16 -22.34
N ASP A 30 -2.61 -8.39 -21.97
CA ASP A 30 -2.95 -9.48 -22.89
C ASP A 30 -4.45 -9.49 -23.24
N PRO A 31 -4.82 -9.46 -24.54
CA PRO A 31 -6.21 -9.64 -24.98
C PRO A 31 -6.89 -10.93 -24.48
N ALA A 32 -6.14 -12.03 -24.29
CA ALA A 32 -6.69 -13.29 -23.80
C ALA A 32 -7.13 -13.18 -22.33
N GLU A 33 -6.29 -12.57 -21.49
CA GLU A 33 -6.66 -12.20 -20.12
C GLU A 33 -7.88 -11.27 -20.12
N GLY A 34 -7.95 -10.31 -21.06
CA GLY A 34 -9.09 -9.41 -21.22
C GLY A 34 -10.41 -10.14 -21.45
N ARG A 35 -10.41 -11.23 -22.23
CA ARG A 35 -11.58 -12.10 -22.42
C ARG A 35 -11.94 -12.88 -21.15
N ALA A 36 -10.94 -13.34 -20.40
CA ALA A 36 -11.16 -14.02 -19.13
C ALA A 36 -11.84 -13.10 -18.11
N VAL A 37 -11.44 -11.82 -18.04
CA VAL A 37 -12.10 -10.80 -17.20
C VAL A 37 -13.57 -10.65 -17.57
N ALA A 38 -13.86 -10.49 -18.87
CA ALA A 38 -15.23 -10.32 -19.36
C ALA A 38 -16.10 -11.56 -19.09
N LEU A 39 -15.51 -12.75 -19.19
CA LEU A 39 -16.19 -14.01 -18.84
C LEU A 39 -16.51 -14.08 -17.35
N ARG A 40 -15.54 -13.77 -16.47
CA ARG A 40 -15.75 -13.72 -15.01
C ARG A 40 -16.87 -12.75 -14.62
N LEU A 41 -16.91 -11.56 -15.23
CA LEU A 41 -17.97 -10.60 -14.99
C LEU A 41 -19.34 -11.17 -15.40
N ARG A 42 -19.42 -11.77 -16.59
CA ARG A 42 -20.65 -12.39 -17.09
C ARG A 42 -21.12 -13.49 -16.15
N GLU A 43 -20.24 -14.39 -15.74
CA GLU A 43 -20.54 -15.46 -14.77
C GLU A 43 -20.97 -14.89 -13.41
N ALA A 44 -20.38 -13.78 -12.95
CA ALA A 44 -20.81 -13.11 -11.74
C ALA A 44 -22.23 -12.53 -11.87
N ILE A 45 -22.56 -11.88 -12.99
CA ILE A 45 -23.89 -11.34 -13.25
C ILE A 45 -24.94 -12.45 -13.37
N GLU A 46 -24.64 -13.54 -14.08
CA GLU A 46 -25.56 -14.67 -14.21
C GLU A 46 -25.82 -15.34 -12.84
N ARG A 47 -24.81 -15.46 -11.98
CA ARG A 47 -24.99 -15.91 -10.60
C ARG A 47 -25.87 -14.99 -9.75
N LEU A 48 -25.97 -13.69 -10.06
CA LEU A 48 -26.93 -12.80 -9.39
C LEU A 48 -28.37 -13.07 -9.85
N ARG A 49 -28.53 -13.52 -11.10
CA ARG A 49 -29.83 -13.85 -11.70
C ARG A 49 -30.34 -15.22 -11.28
N GLU A 50 -29.48 -16.22 -11.06
CA GLU A 50 -29.89 -17.58 -10.67
C GLU A 50 -30.81 -17.65 -9.43
N PRO A 51 -30.46 -17.08 -8.26
CA PRO A 51 -31.31 -17.09 -7.07
C PRO A 51 -32.45 -16.06 -7.17
N SER A 52 -32.51 -15.24 -8.22
CA SER A 52 -33.52 -14.20 -8.35
C SER A 52 -34.91 -14.77 -8.65
N THR A 53 -35.03 -16.02 -9.11
CA THR A 53 -36.35 -16.64 -9.38
C THR A 53 -37.22 -16.80 -8.13
N GLU A 54 -36.61 -16.91 -6.94
CA GLU A 54 -37.28 -16.99 -5.64
C GLU A 54 -37.52 -15.62 -4.99
N ARG A 55 -36.98 -14.53 -5.56
CA ARG A 55 -37.10 -13.18 -5.03
C ARG A 55 -38.42 -12.51 -5.42
N PRO A 56 -38.91 -11.53 -4.62
CA PRO A 56 -40.04 -10.69 -4.99
C PRO A 56 -39.84 -10.03 -6.35
N VAL A 57 -40.92 -9.92 -7.15
CA VAL A 57 -40.88 -9.34 -8.51
C VAL A 57 -40.22 -7.96 -8.53
N ALA A 58 -40.58 -7.09 -7.58
CA ALA A 58 -40.03 -5.74 -7.47
C ALA A 58 -38.52 -5.73 -7.25
N GLU A 59 -37.98 -6.70 -6.51
CA GLU A 59 -36.53 -6.80 -6.28
C GLU A 59 -35.80 -7.25 -7.56
N ARG A 60 -36.40 -8.16 -8.33
CA ARG A 60 -35.86 -8.61 -9.62
C ARG A 60 -35.83 -7.48 -10.63
N GLU A 61 -36.91 -6.71 -10.72
CA GLU A 61 -37.00 -5.54 -11.60
C GLU A 61 -35.97 -4.47 -11.21
N ALA A 62 -35.78 -4.23 -9.91
CA ALA A 62 -34.74 -3.31 -9.42
C ALA A 62 -33.33 -3.79 -9.78
N LEU A 63 -33.03 -5.08 -9.61
CA LEU A 63 -31.75 -5.67 -9.99
C LEU A 63 -31.51 -5.54 -11.51
N GLU A 64 -32.47 -5.92 -12.35
CA GLU A 64 -32.33 -5.82 -13.81
C GLU A 64 -32.19 -4.36 -14.27
N GLY A 65 -32.90 -3.42 -13.63
CA GLY A 65 -32.71 -1.99 -13.87
C GLY A 65 -31.29 -1.52 -13.56
N CYS A 66 -30.72 -1.97 -12.42
CA CYS A 66 -29.33 -1.66 -12.06
C CYS A 66 -28.32 -2.31 -13.01
N LEU A 67 -28.58 -3.53 -13.50
CA LEU A 67 -27.74 -4.23 -14.47
C LEU A 67 -27.77 -3.56 -15.85
N ALA A 68 -28.90 -3.00 -16.27
CA ALA A 68 -28.98 -2.22 -17.51
C ALA A 68 -28.11 -0.96 -17.41
N GLU A 69 -28.18 -0.24 -16.30
CA GLU A 69 -27.34 0.94 -16.06
C GLU A 69 -25.85 0.61 -15.94
N LEU A 70 -25.50 -0.57 -15.39
CA LEU A 70 -24.13 -1.06 -15.36
C LEU A 70 -23.54 -1.16 -16.78
N ILE A 71 -24.30 -1.70 -17.74
CA ILE A 71 -23.85 -1.88 -19.12
C ILE A 71 -23.52 -0.53 -19.76
N GLU A 72 -24.36 0.48 -19.52
CA GLU A 72 -24.16 1.85 -20.02
C GLU A 72 -22.98 2.56 -19.34
N ALA A 73 -22.77 2.31 -18.05
CA ALA A 73 -21.70 2.92 -17.27
C ALA A 73 -20.33 2.25 -17.47
N MET A 74 -20.31 1.02 -17.96
CA MET A 74 -19.09 0.22 -18.07
C MET A 74 -18.10 0.85 -19.06
N PRO A 75 -16.85 1.11 -18.65
CA PRO A 75 -15.85 1.67 -19.56
C PRO A 75 -15.57 0.69 -20.71
N SER A 76 -15.46 1.21 -21.93
CA SER A 76 -15.06 0.37 -23.07
C SER A 76 -13.66 -0.18 -22.87
N ALA A 77 -13.34 -1.32 -23.48
CA ALA A 77 -12.06 -2.00 -23.28
C ALA A 77 -10.85 -1.10 -23.60
N GLU A 78 -10.98 -0.17 -24.53
CA GLU A 78 -9.95 0.80 -24.93
C GLU A 78 -9.72 1.91 -23.88
N HIS A 79 -10.74 2.26 -23.11
CA HIS A 79 -10.68 3.32 -22.09
C HIS A 79 -10.43 2.79 -20.68
N ARG A 80 -10.31 1.47 -20.50
CA ARG A 80 -9.98 0.90 -19.19
C ARG A 80 -8.52 1.15 -18.83
N SER A 81 -8.30 1.65 -17.62
CA SER A 81 -6.96 1.83 -17.06
C SER A 81 -6.27 0.48 -16.86
N ARG A 82 -4.99 0.39 -17.24
CA ARG A 82 -4.13 -0.76 -16.91
C ARG A 82 -3.59 -0.72 -15.49
N ARG A 83 -3.75 0.42 -14.79
CA ARG A 83 -3.15 0.67 -13.48
C ARG A 83 -4.15 0.66 -12.34
N GLN A 84 -5.43 0.73 -12.65
CA GLN A 84 -6.50 0.84 -11.68
C GLN A 84 -7.66 -0.02 -12.14
N GLY A 85 -8.29 -0.69 -11.19
CA GLY A 85 -9.57 -1.31 -11.42
C GLY A 85 -10.68 -0.27 -11.41
N TRP A 86 -11.90 -0.77 -11.44
CA TRP A 86 -13.10 0.05 -11.53
C TRP A 86 -14.18 -0.56 -10.64
N ALA A 87 -14.91 0.28 -9.91
CA ALA A 87 -16.07 -0.15 -9.14
C ALA A 87 -17.29 0.69 -9.46
N PHE A 88 -18.42 0.01 -9.47
CA PHE A 88 -19.74 0.58 -9.71
C PHE A 88 -20.70 0.14 -8.62
N PHE A 89 -21.39 1.13 -8.05
CA PHE A 89 -22.42 0.94 -7.07
C PHE A 89 -23.70 1.56 -7.57
N ARG A 90 -24.81 0.82 -7.51
CA ARG A 90 -26.14 1.33 -7.86
C ARG A 90 -27.18 0.78 -6.90
N THR A 91 -27.88 1.68 -6.23
CA THR A 91 -29.00 1.30 -5.35
C THR A 91 -30.29 1.14 -6.14
N ALA A 92 -31.21 0.32 -5.62
CA ALA A 92 -32.58 0.22 -6.13
C ALA A 92 -33.33 1.57 -6.13
N ALA A 93 -32.95 2.50 -5.25
CA ALA A 93 -33.53 3.83 -5.14
C ALA A 93 -32.94 4.84 -6.16
N GLY A 94 -31.95 4.42 -6.95
CA GLY A 94 -31.39 5.24 -8.00
C GLY A 94 -30.21 6.15 -7.59
N ALA A 95 -29.58 5.90 -6.45
CA ALA A 95 -28.26 6.45 -6.15
C ALA A 95 -27.16 5.63 -6.83
N GLN A 96 -26.17 6.29 -7.43
CA GLN A 96 -25.04 5.66 -8.12
C GLN A 96 -23.70 6.26 -7.69
N LEU A 97 -22.67 5.43 -7.66
CA LEU A 97 -21.28 5.83 -7.50
C LEU A 97 -20.38 5.01 -8.44
N VAL A 98 -19.46 5.69 -9.11
CA VAL A 98 -18.41 5.06 -9.91
C VAL A 98 -17.06 5.56 -9.40
N ILE A 99 -16.13 4.64 -9.13
CA ILE A 99 -14.79 4.97 -8.64
C ILE A 99 -13.73 4.13 -9.34
N GLU A 100 -12.52 4.68 -9.45
CA GLU A 100 -11.31 3.90 -9.71
C GLU A 100 -10.92 3.14 -8.44
N THR A 101 -10.48 1.90 -8.61
CA THR A 101 -10.02 1.06 -7.49
C THR A 101 -8.54 0.74 -7.63
N PRO A 102 -7.92 0.26 -6.55
CA PRO A 102 -6.58 -0.32 -6.64
C PRO A 102 -6.49 -1.41 -7.72
N PRO A 103 -5.30 -1.64 -8.31
CA PRO A 103 -5.12 -2.55 -9.44
C PRO A 103 -5.47 -4.01 -9.13
N ARG A 104 -5.36 -4.42 -7.86
CA ARG A 104 -5.50 -5.82 -7.42
C ARG A 104 -6.94 -6.21 -7.05
N VAL A 105 -7.94 -5.38 -7.35
CA VAL A 105 -9.32 -5.78 -7.08
C VAL A 105 -9.73 -6.92 -8.00
N GLU A 106 -10.36 -7.95 -7.46
CA GLU A 106 -10.87 -9.07 -8.24
C GLU A 106 -12.22 -8.73 -8.87
N THR A 107 -12.42 -9.20 -10.10
CA THR A 107 -13.70 -9.06 -10.79
C THR A 107 -14.80 -9.80 -10.03
N SER A 108 -15.82 -9.06 -9.57
CA SER A 108 -16.92 -9.60 -8.79
C SER A 108 -18.19 -8.75 -8.92
N ALA A 109 -19.35 -9.35 -8.67
CA ALA A 109 -20.64 -8.66 -8.64
C ALA A 109 -21.48 -9.20 -7.48
N ALA A 110 -22.19 -8.31 -6.79
CA ALA A 110 -23.04 -8.63 -5.66
C ALA A 110 -24.31 -7.78 -5.67
N TRP A 111 -25.43 -8.37 -5.26
CA TRP A 111 -26.68 -7.68 -4.96
C TRP A 111 -27.05 -7.96 -3.52
N ASP A 112 -27.00 -6.94 -2.67
CA ASP A 112 -27.18 -7.08 -1.24
C ASP A 112 -27.76 -5.81 -0.61
N ILE A 113 -28.09 -5.86 0.69
CA ILE A 113 -28.45 -4.66 1.45
C ILE A 113 -27.18 -3.88 1.78
N GLY A 114 -27.06 -2.71 1.14
CA GLY A 114 -25.91 -1.82 1.25
C GLY A 114 -24.79 -2.13 0.25
N PRO A 115 -23.86 -1.18 0.03
CA PRO A 115 -22.77 -1.35 -0.95
C PRO A 115 -21.65 -2.24 -0.40
N ARG A 116 -21.24 -3.32 -1.09
CA ARG A 116 -20.14 -4.18 -0.63
C ARG A 116 -18.78 -3.48 -0.78
N VAL A 117 -17.96 -3.47 0.26
CA VAL A 117 -16.69 -2.73 0.32
C VAL A 117 -15.48 -3.58 0.63
N VAL A 118 -15.66 -4.79 1.16
CA VAL A 118 -14.53 -5.67 1.47
C VAL A 118 -13.61 -5.90 0.26
N PRO A 119 -14.09 -6.09 -0.99
CA PRO A 119 -13.20 -6.21 -2.14
C PRO A 119 -12.31 -4.97 -2.35
N PHE A 120 -12.85 -3.76 -2.11
CA PHE A 120 -12.06 -2.53 -2.15
C PHE A 120 -11.01 -2.51 -1.05
N LEU A 121 -11.38 -2.83 0.19
CA LEU A 121 -10.46 -2.82 1.35
C LEU A 121 -9.31 -3.82 1.20
N ARG A 122 -9.61 -5.02 0.67
CA ARG A 122 -8.59 -6.05 0.38
C ARG A 122 -7.62 -5.65 -0.72
N ALA A 123 -8.11 -4.87 -1.68
CA ALA A 123 -7.29 -4.37 -2.78
C ALA A 123 -6.55 -3.07 -2.42
N ALA A 124 -7.06 -2.31 -1.44
CA ALA A 124 -6.56 -1.00 -1.00
C ALA A 124 -5.26 -1.13 -0.23
N GLU A 125 -4.20 -1.48 -0.95
CA GLU A 125 -2.85 -1.39 -0.46
C GLU A 125 -2.01 -0.55 -1.42
N PRO A 126 -1.99 0.79 -1.29
CA PRO A 126 -0.89 1.53 -1.87
C PRO A 126 0.36 1.22 -1.05
N GLU A 127 1.26 0.42 -1.62
CA GLU A 127 2.62 0.29 -1.12
C GLU A 127 3.37 1.56 -1.51
N SER A 128 3.22 2.63 -0.71
CA SER A 128 4.03 3.84 -0.87
C SER A 128 5.28 3.75 -0.01
N ALA A 129 6.43 4.07 -0.59
CA ALA A 129 7.70 4.07 0.13
C ALA A 129 8.66 5.12 -0.40
N LEU A 130 9.51 5.63 0.48
CA LEU A 130 10.64 6.45 0.08
C LEU A 130 11.79 5.54 -0.36
N LEU A 131 12.15 5.60 -1.64
CA LEU A 131 13.31 4.92 -2.18
C LEU A 131 14.56 5.77 -2.01
N VAL A 132 15.64 5.12 -1.56
CA VAL A 132 16.96 5.73 -1.39
C VAL A 132 17.99 4.87 -2.12
N GLN A 133 18.54 5.36 -3.23
CA GLN A 133 19.72 4.77 -3.86
C GLN A 133 20.93 5.59 -3.43
N ILE A 134 21.92 4.98 -2.77
CA ILE A 134 23.08 5.72 -2.25
C ILE A 134 24.41 5.03 -2.54
N ASP A 135 25.37 5.80 -3.04
CA ASP A 135 26.77 5.42 -3.14
C ASP A 135 27.70 6.49 -2.54
N ARG A 136 29.02 6.37 -2.76
CA ARG A 136 29.99 7.33 -2.20
C ARG A 136 29.94 8.72 -2.82
N ALA A 137 29.37 8.86 -4.03
CA ALA A 137 29.39 10.06 -4.83
C ALA A 137 28.00 10.69 -4.99
N ARG A 138 26.92 9.90 -4.91
CA ARG A 138 25.55 10.32 -5.23
C ARG A 138 24.53 9.65 -4.32
N ALA A 139 23.41 10.35 -4.11
CA ALA A 139 22.20 9.78 -3.56
C ALA A 139 20.99 10.19 -4.41
N ARG A 140 20.09 9.23 -4.70
CA ARG A 140 18.81 9.48 -5.39
C ARG A 140 17.67 9.10 -4.47
N LEU A 141 16.72 10.01 -4.35
CA LEU A 141 15.51 9.86 -3.56
C LEU A 141 14.32 9.82 -4.51
N GLY A 142 13.48 8.79 -4.38
CA GLY A 142 12.28 8.62 -5.19
C GLY A 142 11.09 8.20 -4.35
N LEU A 143 9.88 8.44 -4.84
CA LEU A 143 8.66 7.89 -4.27
C LEU A 143 8.30 6.64 -5.05
N TYR A 144 8.30 5.50 -4.38
CA TYR A 144 7.67 4.29 -4.89
C TYR A 144 6.18 4.34 -4.57
N HIS A 145 5.34 4.09 -5.56
CA HIS A 145 3.90 3.85 -5.38
C HIS A 145 3.40 2.93 -6.49
N ASP A 146 2.68 1.86 -6.12
CA ASP A 146 2.02 0.94 -7.05
C ASP A 146 2.91 0.45 -8.22
N GLY A 147 4.17 0.10 -7.92
CA GLY A 147 5.11 -0.40 -8.93
C GLY A 147 5.72 0.69 -9.82
N VAL A 148 5.50 1.96 -9.51
CA VAL A 148 6.08 3.11 -10.20
C VAL A 148 7.05 3.83 -9.26
N VAL A 149 8.15 4.34 -9.83
CA VAL A 149 9.13 5.15 -9.10
C VAL A 149 9.18 6.54 -9.71
N ASP A 150 8.73 7.53 -8.96
CA ASP A 150 8.86 8.94 -9.30
C ASP A 150 10.10 9.51 -8.63
N ALA A 151 11.09 9.95 -9.41
CA ALA A 151 12.28 10.58 -8.86
C ALA A 151 11.93 11.94 -8.23
N ILE A 152 12.32 12.16 -6.98
CA ILE A 152 12.05 13.39 -6.24
C ILE A 152 13.30 14.27 -6.21
N VAL A 153 14.44 13.71 -5.80
CA VAL A 153 15.68 14.49 -5.57
C VAL A 153 16.91 13.67 -5.92
N GLU A 154 17.88 14.29 -6.59
CA GLU A 154 19.25 13.77 -6.71
C GLU A 154 20.22 14.68 -5.93
N LEU A 155 21.11 14.07 -5.17
CA LEU A 155 22.15 14.73 -4.37
C LEU A 155 23.51 14.21 -4.85
N GLU A 156 24.47 15.11 -4.99
CA GLU A 156 25.85 14.76 -5.34
C GLU A 156 26.80 15.17 -4.20
N ALA A 157 27.91 14.44 -4.06
CA ALA A 157 28.96 14.79 -3.13
C ALA A 157 29.70 16.03 -3.64
N ASP A 158 29.49 17.18 -3.00
CA ASP A 158 30.22 18.41 -3.29
C ASP A 158 31.72 18.22 -3.09
N ARG A 159 32.43 18.17 -4.21
CA ARG A 159 33.89 18.24 -4.23
C ARG A 159 34.27 19.72 -4.21
N VAL A 160 34.78 20.19 -3.08
CA VAL A 160 35.50 21.46 -3.03
C VAL A 160 36.81 21.26 -3.79
N SER A 161 36.81 21.54 -5.10
CA SER A 161 38.06 21.68 -5.86
C SER A 161 38.67 23.04 -5.51
N ASP A 162 39.30 23.15 -4.35
CA ASP A 162 40.23 24.25 -4.05
C ASP A 162 41.59 23.95 -4.68
N VAL A 163 41.58 23.66 -5.99
CA VAL A 163 42.77 23.74 -6.83
C VAL A 163 42.55 24.93 -7.75
N GLY A 164 42.92 26.12 -7.27
CA GLY A 164 42.92 27.33 -8.08
C GLY A 164 43.66 27.11 -9.41
N PRO A 165 43.29 27.83 -10.48
CA PRO A 165 43.76 27.59 -11.86
C PRO A 165 45.23 28.01 -12.10
N HIS A 166 46.14 27.81 -11.14
CA HIS A 166 47.51 28.35 -11.18
C HIS A 166 48.61 27.29 -11.22
N MET A 167 48.29 26.00 -11.34
CA MET A 167 49.29 24.91 -11.40
C MET A 167 49.41 24.27 -12.79
N SER A 168 49.00 24.94 -13.87
CA SER A 168 49.34 24.53 -15.24
C SER A 168 50.66 25.17 -15.70
N ALA A 169 51.73 24.93 -14.96
CA ALA A 169 53.09 25.06 -15.48
C ALA A 169 53.69 23.65 -15.48
N GLY A 170 53.78 23.05 -16.66
CA GLY A 170 54.44 21.75 -16.83
C GLY A 170 55.90 21.83 -16.35
N PRO A 171 56.44 20.77 -15.75
CA PRO A 171 57.77 20.82 -15.19
C PRO A 171 58.83 20.95 -16.30
N ALA A 172 59.80 21.84 -16.09
CA ALA A 172 60.97 21.96 -16.93
C ALA A 172 61.73 20.62 -17.00
N PRO A 173 62.36 20.28 -18.14
CA PRO A 173 63.07 19.03 -18.30
C PRO A 173 64.29 18.99 -17.35
N GLY A 174 64.29 18.03 -16.42
CA GLY A 174 65.38 17.83 -15.45
C GLY A 174 64.94 17.62 -13.99
N PHE A 175 63.65 17.70 -13.66
CA PHE A 175 63.18 17.50 -12.29
C PHE A 175 62.97 16.01 -11.96
N HIS A 176 63.67 15.51 -10.93
CA HIS A 176 63.60 14.13 -10.48
C HIS A 176 62.21 13.76 -9.91
N ARG A 177 61.63 12.67 -10.41
CA ARG A 177 60.47 11.98 -9.83
C ARG A 177 60.89 11.31 -8.51
N GLY A 178 60.90 12.09 -7.43
CA GLY A 178 61.03 11.57 -6.09
C GLY A 178 60.23 12.44 -5.14
N THR A 179 59.20 11.87 -4.52
CA THR A 179 58.61 12.40 -3.27
C THR A 179 57.56 13.53 -3.34
N HIS A 180 56.79 13.71 -4.43
CA HIS A 180 55.64 14.65 -4.42
C HIS A 180 54.26 14.04 -4.74
N GLY A 181 54.16 12.72 -4.94
CA GLY A 181 52.88 12.05 -5.26
C GLY A 181 52.03 11.59 -4.06
N ARG A 182 52.61 11.49 -2.85
CA ARG A 182 51.90 10.95 -1.66
C ARG A 182 50.97 11.98 -1.01
N ALA A 183 51.46 13.19 -0.74
CA ALA A 183 50.67 14.21 -0.05
C ALA A 183 49.41 14.64 -0.83
N GLY A 184 49.50 14.79 -2.16
CA GLY A 184 48.35 15.15 -3.00
C GLY A 184 47.33 14.01 -3.15
N ALA A 185 47.79 12.76 -3.22
CA ALA A 185 46.90 11.60 -3.25
C ALA A 185 46.18 11.39 -1.91
N ASP A 186 46.89 11.59 -0.80
CA ASP A 186 46.34 11.51 0.56
C ASP A 186 45.32 12.64 0.80
N GLU A 187 45.61 13.85 0.34
CA GLU A 187 44.69 15.00 0.44
C GLU A 187 43.43 14.81 -0.40
N ALA A 188 43.57 14.34 -1.65
CA ALA A 188 42.43 14.03 -2.51
C ALA A 188 41.57 12.87 -1.96
N GLU A 189 42.18 11.92 -1.24
CA GLU A 189 41.45 10.86 -0.55
C GLU A 189 40.71 11.38 0.69
N ARG A 190 41.32 12.27 1.48
CA ARG A 190 40.65 12.95 2.60
C ARG A 190 39.43 13.75 2.10
N GLN A 191 39.61 14.58 1.09
CA GLN A 191 38.52 15.38 0.51
C GLN A 191 37.36 14.51 0.00
N ARG A 192 37.66 13.35 -0.62
CA ARG A 192 36.63 12.40 -1.05
C ARG A 192 35.86 11.78 0.11
N ARG A 193 36.53 11.46 1.22
CA ARG A 193 35.89 10.92 2.42
C ARG A 193 34.99 11.98 3.07
N ASP A 194 35.47 13.19 3.23
CA ASP A 194 34.70 14.29 3.82
C ASP A 194 33.47 14.63 2.97
N ALA A 195 33.62 14.65 1.64
CA ALA A 195 32.50 14.87 0.73
C ALA A 195 31.46 13.73 0.82
N SER A 196 31.91 12.48 0.88
CA SER A 196 31.01 11.32 1.04
C SER A 196 30.29 11.34 2.40
N GLU A 197 30.95 11.79 3.46
CA GLU A 197 30.35 11.93 4.79
C GLU A 197 29.31 13.05 4.83
N ARG A 198 29.62 14.22 4.25
CA ARG A 198 28.64 15.31 4.10
C ARG A 198 27.43 14.89 3.27
N LEU A 199 27.65 14.13 2.19
CA LEU A 199 26.57 13.57 1.39
C LEU A 199 25.69 12.66 2.27
N LEU A 200 26.27 11.70 3.00
CA LEU A 200 25.53 10.80 3.88
C LEU A 200 24.69 11.56 4.91
N VAL A 201 25.28 12.53 5.61
CA VAL A 201 24.57 13.36 6.60
C VAL A 201 23.40 14.13 5.96
N THR A 202 23.65 14.70 4.78
CA THR A 202 22.62 15.44 4.03
C THR A 202 21.49 14.52 3.57
N THR A 203 21.81 13.33 3.09
CA THR A 203 20.83 12.32 2.68
C THR A 203 20.00 11.86 3.86
N VAL A 204 20.61 11.51 5.00
CA VAL A 204 19.89 11.11 6.23
C VAL A 204 18.91 12.20 6.66
N ARG A 205 19.36 13.46 6.69
CA ARG A 205 18.49 14.60 7.03
C ARG A 205 17.33 14.74 6.05
N ARG A 206 17.59 14.59 4.76
CA ARG A 206 16.56 14.74 3.72
C ARG A 206 15.55 13.60 3.77
N VAL A 207 16.00 12.36 3.97
CA VAL A 207 15.15 11.18 4.13
C VAL A 207 14.29 11.31 5.38
N THR A 208 14.88 11.74 6.50
CA THR A 208 14.11 11.99 7.74
C THR A 208 13.03 13.05 7.53
N ALA A 209 13.31 14.10 6.77
CA ALA A 209 12.33 15.15 6.45
C ALA A 209 11.25 14.70 5.47
N LEU A 210 11.57 13.80 4.52
CA LEU A 210 10.65 13.35 3.47
C LEU A 210 9.78 12.16 3.88
N ALA A 211 10.29 11.28 4.74
CA ALA A 211 9.55 10.12 5.20
C ALA A 211 8.43 10.47 6.20
N GLU A 212 8.46 11.69 6.75
CA GLU A 212 7.57 12.15 7.82
C GLU A 212 7.46 11.07 8.94
N ASP A 213 6.30 10.94 9.56
CA ASP A 213 6.04 9.97 10.62
C ASP A 213 5.54 8.62 10.12
N ALA A 214 5.33 8.40 8.80
CA ALA A 214 4.60 7.22 8.32
C ALA A 214 5.23 6.46 7.14
N LEU A 215 6.04 7.08 6.28
CA LEU A 215 6.49 6.40 5.06
C LEU A 215 7.62 5.40 5.35
N PRO A 216 7.47 4.12 4.95
CA PRO A 216 8.56 3.17 5.00
C PRO A 216 9.68 3.58 4.03
N VAL A 217 10.91 3.19 4.37
CA VAL A 217 12.10 3.51 3.57
C VAL A 217 12.68 2.24 2.97
N VAL A 218 12.96 2.26 1.68
CA VAL A 218 13.67 1.17 1.00
C VAL A 218 15.00 1.70 0.48
N VAL A 219 16.09 1.10 0.93
CA VAL A 219 17.44 1.57 0.63
C VAL A 219 18.18 0.55 -0.23
N GLY A 220 18.90 1.07 -1.22
CA GLY A 220 19.80 0.31 -2.07
C GLY A 220 21.06 1.09 -2.41
N GLY A 221 22.00 0.42 -3.06
CA GLY A 221 23.23 1.03 -3.58
C GLY A 221 24.48 0.25 -3.19
N ALA A 222 25.55 0.97 -2.85
CA ALA A 222 26.83 0.36 -2.48
C ALA A 222 26.76 -0.18 -1.05
N VAL A 223 27.03 -1.49 -0.87
CA VAL A 223 26.83 -2.23 0.40
C VAL A 223 27.36 -1.48 1.63
N GLU A 224 28.61 -1.01 1.57
CA GLU A 224 29.23 -0.31 2.71
C GLU A 224 28.61 1.07 2.98
N THR A 225 28.16 1.76 1.94
CA THR A 225 27.46 3.05 2.10
C THR A 225 26.08 2.85 2.68
N VAL A 226 25.35 1.81 2.23
CA VAL A 226 24.02 1.46 2.75
C VAL A 226 24.10 1.11 4.24
N LYS A 227 25.07 0.29 4.66
CA LYS A 227 25.27 -0.02 6.08
C LYS A 227 25.48 1.23 6.93
N ARG A 228 26.35 2.14 6.47
CA ARG A 228 26.60 3.42 7.16
C ARG A 228 25.36 4.31 7.20
N PHE A 229 24.60 4.33 6.11
CA PHE A 229 23.37 5.11 6.01
C PHE A 229 22.32 4.60 7.01
N VAL A 230 22.02 3.29 7.03
CA VAL A 230 21.06 2.69 7.95
C VAL A 230 21.46 2.91 9.41
N ALA A 231 22.75 2.76 9.73
CA ALA A 231 23.27 3.00 11.08
C ALA A 231 23.16 4.48 11.52
N ALA A 232 23.06 5.41 10.58
CA ALA A 232 22.91 6.84 10.85
C ALA A 232 21.46 7.30 10.93
N LEU A 233 20.48 6.44 10.62
CA LEU A 233 19.06 6.77 10.70
C LEU A 233 18.59 6.88 12.16
N PRO A 234 17.62 7.77 12.46
CA PRO A 234 16.89 7.72 13.71
C PRO A 234 16.23 6.36 13.92
N ARG A 235 16.18 5.85 15.15
CA ARG A 235 15.68 4.50 15.47
C ARG A 235 14.27 4.23 14.89
N ALA A 236 13.36 5.18 15.05
CA ALA A 236 11.99 5.08 14.51
C ALA A 236 11.94 4.91 12.98
N LEU A 237 12.93 5.44 12.25
CA LEU A 237 13.03 5.26 10.80
C LEU A 237 13.79 3.99 10.45
N ALA A 238 14.84 3.65 11.21
CA ALA A 238 15.60 2.42 11.03
C ALA A 238 14.71 1.17 11.17
N ASP A 239 13.78 1.15 12.12
CA ASP A 239 12.81 0.07 12.32
C ASP A 239 11.86 -0.10 11.11
N ARG A 240 11.67 0.98 10.35
CA ARG A 240 10.85 1.05 9.13
C ARG A 240 11.71 1.16 7.86
N THR A 241 12.92 0.64 7.89
CA THR A 241 13.82 0.61 6.74
C THR A 241 14.07 -0.83 6.29
N ALA A 242 13.88 -1.10 5.00
CA ALA A 242 14.35 -2.32 4.36
C ALA A 242 15.52 -2.04 3.43
N VAL A 243 16.43 -3.01 3.31
CA VAL A 243 17.57 -2.95 2.39
C VAL A 243 17.31 -3.91 1.24
N VAL A 244 17.26 -3.39 0.01
CA VAL A 244 17.10 -4.17 -1.21
C VAL A 244 18.42 -4.17 -1.95
N ALA A 245 19.07 -5.35 -2.03
CA ALA A 245 20.41 -5.46 -2.58
C ALA A 245 20.46 -5.22 -4.10
N THR A 246 19.39 -5.52 -4.84
CA THR A 246 19.32 -5.30 -6.29
C THR A 246 19.01 -3.86 -6.68
N LEU A 247 18.54 -3.04 -5.73
CA LEU A 247 18.35 -1.61 -5.93
C LEU A 247 19.73 -0.93 -6.01
N ARG A 248 20.32 -0.92 -7.20
CA ARG A 248 21.62 -0.29 -7.48
C ARG A 248 21.44 1.14 -7.95
N MET A 249 22.53 1.90 -8.04
CA MET A 249 22.51 3.21 -8.69
C MET A 249 22.18 3.04 -10.17
N GLY A 250 21.06 3.62 -10.62
CA GLY A 250 20.54 3.45 -11.97
C GLY A 250 19.01 3.44 -12.00
N PRO A 251 18.38 2.98 -13.10
CA PRO A 251 16.93 2.77 -13.15
C PRO A 251 16.48 1.77 -12.07
N ALA A 252 15.38 2.07 -11.39
CA ALA A 252 14.85 1.23 -10.32
C ALA A 252 14.03 0.03 -10.84
N ASP A 253 13.71 -0.02 -12.13
CA ASP A 253 12.75 -0.95 -12.74
C ASP A 253 13.05 -2.42 -12.42
N ALA A 254 14.33 -2.81 -12.48
CA ALA A 254 14.76 -4.17 -12.20
C ALA A 254 14.57 -4.60 -10.73
N ALA A 255 14.50 -3.65 -9.80
CA ALA A 255 14.35 -3.89 -8.36
C ALA A 255 12.89 -3.78 -7.90
N ILE A 256 11.95 -3.36 -8.75
CA ILE A 256 10.52 -3.20 -8.39
C ILE A 256 9.93 -4.43 -7.68
N PRO A 257 10.16 -5.68 -8.16
CA PRO A 257 9.61 -6.86 -7.48
C PRO A 257 10.13 -7.02 -6.05
N GLU A 258 11.43 -6.85 -5.83
CA GLU A 258 12.08 -6.98 -4.51
C GLU A 258 11.72 -5.83 -3.57
N ILE A 259 11.52 -4.62 -4.10
CA ILE A 259 10.99 -3.48 -3.34
C ILE A 259 9.60 -3.85 -2.78
N GLY A 260 8.71 -4.38 -3.62
CA GLY A 260 7.38 -4.79 -3.18
C GLY A 260 7.42 -5.95 -2.18
N GLU A 261 8.33 -6.92 -2.34
CA GLU A 261 8.52 -7.99 -1.34
C GLU A 261 8.98 -7.43 0.00
N ALA A 262 9.94 -6.51 0.00
CA ALA A 262 10.45 -5.89 1.21
C ALA A 262 9.37 -5.09 1.95
N LEU A 263 8.54 -4.33 1.23
CA LEU A 263 7.43 -3.56 1.80
C LEU A 263 6.35 -4.47 2.38
N ARG A 264 5.98 -5.55 1.67
CA ARG A 264 5.08 -6.58 2.20
C ARG A 264 5.62 -7.21 3.48
N ALA A 265 6.89 -7.59 3.51
CA ALA A 265 7.51 -8.18 4.69
C ALA A 265 7.58 -7.21 5.88
N MET A 266 7.80 -5.91 5.63
CA MET A 266 7.74 -4.89 6.68
C MET A 266 6.33 -4.75 7.26
N ARG A 267 5.33 -4.60 6.39
CA ARG A 267 3.93 -4.48 6.79
C ARG A 267 3.46 -5.70 7.57
N GLN A 268 3.79 -6.91 7.11
CA GLN A 268 3.46 -8.15 7.82
C GLN A 268 4.05 -8.18 9.23
N ARG A 269 5.28 -7.69 9.43
CA ARG A 269 5.87 -7.59 10.78
C ARG A 269 5.15 -6.56 11.65
N GLU A 270 4.84 -5.39 11.11
CA GLU A 270 4.11 -4.33 11.82
C GLU A 270 2.70 -4.80 12.21
N GLN A 271 1.98 -5.39 11.26
CA GLN A 271 0.64 -5.92 11.47
C GLN A 271 0.64 -7.08 12.48
N ALA A 272 1.63 -7.98 12.42
CA ALA A 272 1.77 -9.06 13.40
C ALA A 272 2.05 -8.52 14.82
N ALA A 273 2.87 -7.46 14.94
CA ALA A 273 3.12 -6.80 16.22
C ALA A 273 1.87 -6.12 16.77
N HIS A 274 1.13 -5.39 15.92
CA HIS A 274 -0.13 -4.73 16.30
C HIS A 274 -1.19 -5.75 16.74
N LEU A 275 -1.32 -6.86 16.03
CA LEU A 275 -2.21 -7.96 16.42
C LEU A 275 -1.80 -8.58 17.77
N ALA A 276 -0.49 -8.71 18.04
CA ALA A 276 -0.02 -9.18 19.35
C ALA A 276 -0.40 -8.20 20.47
N ASP A 277 -0.21 -6.90 20.26
CA ASP A 277 -0.60 -5.85 21.22
C ASP A 277 -2.11 -5.86 21.51
N LEU A 278 -2.93 -6.09 20.47
CA LEU A 278 -4.38 -6.22 20.63
C LEU A 278 -4.80 -7.46 21.42
N ARG A 279 -4.11 -8.58 21.24
CA ARG A 279 -4.35 -9.78 22.06
C ARG A 279 -4.01 -9.53 23.53
N ASP A 280 -2.88 -8.89 23.79
CA ASP A 280 -2.49 -8.52 25.15
C ASP A 280 -3.51 -7.54 25.77
N ALA A 281 -4.02 -6.59 24.99
CA ALA A 281 -5.05 -5.66 25.41
C ALA A 281 -6.40 -6.35 25.71
N ALA A 282 -6.75 -7.40 24.95
CA ALA A 282 -7.92 -8.24 25.22
C ALA A 282 -7.78 -8.98 26.56
N ALA A 283 -6.62 -9.59 26.80
CA ALA A 283 -6.35 -10.36 28.01
C ALA A 283 -6.28 -9.49 29.28
N ALA A 284 -5.64 -8.31 29.20
CA ALA A 284 -5.30 -7.52 30.38
C ALA A 284 -6.37 -6.48 30.78
N ARG A 285 -7.08 -5.89 29.82
CA ARG A 285 -7.89 -4.67 30.06
C ARG A 285 -9.28 -4.71 29.43
N GLY A 286 -9.65 -5.79 28.76
CA GLY A 286 -10.90 -5.86 27.98
C GLY A 286 -10.99 -4.77 26.92
N ARG A 287 -9.83 -4.29 26.43
CA ARG A 287 -9.72 -3.20 25.44
C ARG A 287 -9.69 -3.70 24.00
N ALA A 288 -9.82 -5.01 23.81
CA ALA A 288 -9.98 -5.63 22.50
C ALA A 288 -10.93 -6.83 22.61
N ALA A 289 -11.61 -7.12 21.50
CA ALA A 289 -12.49 -8.27 21.33
C ALA A 289 -11.87 -9.20 20.28
N LEU A 290 -11.64 -10.44 20.66
CA LEU A 290 -11.17 -11.51 19.78
C LEU A 290 -12.36 -12.39 19.39
N GLY A 291 -12.49 -12.72 18.10
CA GLY A 291 -13.57 -13.56 17.59
C GLY A 291 -14.73 -12.75 17.03
N PHE A 292 -15.39 -13.32 16.02
CA PHE A 292 -16.50 -12.70 15.32
C PHE A 292 -17.64 -12.30 16.28
N GLU A 293 -18.09 -13.20 17.16
CA GLU A 293 -19.21 -12.92 18.07
C GLU A 293 -18.96 -11.76 19.03
N ARG A 294 -17.73 -11.63 19.54
CA ARG A 294 -17.35 -10.53 20.44
C ARG A 294 -17.23 -9.22 19.68
N ALA A 295 -16.65 -9.25 18.47
CA ALA A 295 -16.60 -8.10 17.59
C ALA A 295 -18.00 -7.64 17.19
N GLN A 296 -18.93 -8.56 16.90
CA GLN A 296 -20.31 -8.21 16.60
C GLN A 296 -20.99 -7.49 17.77
N ARG A 297 -20.88 -8.02 18.99
CA ARG A 297 -21.42 -7.33 20.20
C ARG A 297 -20.78 -5.96 20.40
N ALA A 298 -19.48 -5.82 20.15
CA ALA A 298 -18.81 -4.54 20.19
C ALA A 298 -19.36 -3.55 19.17
N ALA A 299 -19.65 -4.01 17.95
CA ALA A 299 -20.20 -3.20 16.88
C ALA A 299 -21.61 -2.70 17.22
N GLU A 300 -22.44 -3.53 17.86
CA GLU A 300 -23.81 -3.19 18.24
C GLU A 300 -23.88 -2.00 19.21
N VAL A 301 -22.88 -1.84 20.09
CA VAL A 301 -22.78 -0.72 21.03
C VAL A 301 -21.84 0.40 20.55
N GLY A 302 -21.29 0.30 19.34
CA GLY A 302 -20.35 1.29 18.79
C GLY A 302 -18.99 1.34 19.50
N ALA A 303 -18.60 0.28 20.20
CA ALA A 303 -17.36 0.22 20.97
C ALA A 303 -16.11 0.05 20.09
N ILE A 304 -16.24 -0.40 18.84
CA ILE A 304 -15.11 -0.67 17.95
C ILE A 304 -14.39 0.63 17.57
N ALA A 305 -13.11 0.74 17.91
CA ALA A 305 -12.20 1.77 17.40
C ALA A 305 -11.57 1.35 16.07
N GLU A 306 -11.17 0.08 15.99
CA GLU A 306 -10.55 -0.53 14.83
C GLU A 306 -11.04 -1.98 14.68
N LEU A 307 -11.23 -2.42 13.45
CA LEU A 307 -11.59 -3.79 13.10
C LEU A 307 -10.56 -4.35 12.13
N ILE A 308 -9.98 -5.50 12.48
CA ILE A 308 -9.06 -6.26 11.65
C ILE A 308 -9.69 -7.61 11.35
N PHE A 309 -9.73 -8.01 10.08
CA PHE A 309 -10.22 -9.33 9.68
C PHE A 309 -9.28 -10.00 8.68
N SER A 310 -9.18 -11.33 8.74
CA SER A 310 -8.32 -12.13 7.89
C SER A 310 -9.04 -12.61 6.62
N ASP A 311 -8.25 -13.09 5.66
CA ASP A 311 -8.78 -13.74 4.46
C ASP A 311 -9.57 -15.02 4.81
N THR A 312 -9.13 -15.78 5.82
CA THR A 312 -9.86 -16.96 6.29
C THR A 312 -11.24 -16.60 6.86
N ALA A 313 -11.33 -15.55 7.68
CA ALA A 313 -12.60 -15.07 8.23
C ALA A 313 -13.56 -14.65 7.11
N TRP A 314 -13.06 -13.87 6.15
CA TRP A 314 -13.83 -13.43 4.98
C TRP A 314 -14.32 -14.60 4.13
N ARG A 315 -13.48 -15.59 3.83
CA ARG A 315 -13.86 -16.75 3.03
C ARG A 315 -14.88 -17.65 3.72
N ALA A 316 -14.78 -17.78 5.05
CA ALA A 316 -15.70 -18.59 5.84
C ALA A 316 -17.09 -17.93 5.97
N HIS A 317 -17.12 -16.61 6.19
CA HIS A 317 -18.35 -15.87 6.54
C HIS A 317 -18.44 -14.52 5.81
N PRO A 318 -18.52 -14.50 4.46
CA PRO A 318 -18.41 -13.25 3.70
C PRO A 318 -19.55 -12.27 4.01
N ALA A 319 -20.80 -12.73 4.12
CA ALA A 319 -21.92 -11.85 4.38
C ALA A 319 -21.86 -11.23 5.79
N GLU A 320 -21.46 -12.02 6.78
CA GLU A 320 -21.36 -11.60 8.17
C GLU A 320 -20.20 -10.62 8.38
N ILE A 321 -19.04 -10.87 7.76
CA ILE A 321 -17.90 -9.96 7.79
C ILE A 321 -18.24 -8.64 7.09
N GLU A 322 -18.91 -8.67 5.95
CA GLU A 322 -19.36 -7.45 5.26
C GLU A 322 -20.28 -6.62 6.19
N ALA A 323 -21.26 -7.25 6.83
CA ALA A 323 -22.16 -6.58 7.76
C ALA A 323 -21.44 -6.01 9.00
N LEU A 324 -20.40 -6.69 9.49
CA LEU A 324 -19.56 -6.20 10.59
C LEU A 324 -18.72 -5.00 10.16
N VAL A 325 -18.09 -5.06 8.98
CA VAL A 325 -17.31 -3.97 8.38
C VAL A 325 -18.19 -2.73 8.17
N HIS A 326 -19.40 -2.89 7.65
CA HIS A 326 -20.36 -1.80 7.52
C HIS A 326 -20.66 -1.12 8.86
N ARG A 327 -20.93 -1.89 9.91
CA ARG A 327 -21.20 -1.35 11.25
C ARG A 327 -19.98 -0.62 11.82
N ALA A 328 -18.79 -1.20 11.67
CA ALA A 328 -17.54 -0.58 12.11
C ALA A 328 -17.32 0.78 11.40
N LEU A 329 -17.36 0.80 10.07
CA LEU A 329 -17.16 2.02 9.28
C LEU A 329 -18.19 3.11 9.58
N THR A 330 -19.46 2.75 9.70
CA THR A 330 -20.53 3.72 10.02
C THR A 330 -20.44 4.26 11.44
N SER A 331 -19.80 3.53 12.36
CA SER A 331 -19.45 4.01 13.70
C SER A 331 -18.15 4.82 13.75
N GLY A 332 -17.52 5.08 12.60
CA GLY A 332 -16.25 5.81 12.49
C GLY A 332 -15.04 5.00 12.94
N ALA A 333 -15.11 3.66 12.94
CA ALA A 333 -13.96 2.81 13.19
C ALA A 333 -13.05 2.74 11.96
N SER A 334 -11.75 2.53 12.16
CA SER A 334 -10.87 2.06 11.09
C SER A 334 -11.15 0.60 10.79
N VAL A 335 -11.01 0.20 9.53
CA VAL A 335 -11.13 -1.19 9.11
C VAL A 335 -9.92 -1.55 8.27
N GLU A 336 -9.30 -2.66 8.64
CA GLU A 336 -8.11 -3.19 7.97
C GLU A 336 -8.32 -4.67 7.64
N TRP A 337 -7.81 -5.08 6.48
CA TRP A 337 -7.73 -6.48 6.11
C TRP A 337 -6.30 -6.99 6.33
N THR A 338 -6.16 -8.23 6.80
CA THR A 338 -4.86 -8.90 6.92
C THR A 338 -4.80 -10.19 6.08
N PRO A 339 -3.71 -10.42 5.33
CA PRO A 339 -3.44 -11.72 4.73
C PRO A 339 -2.87 -12.73 5.74
N LEU A 340 -2.47 -12.28 6.93
CA LEU A 340 -1.94 -13.16 7.96
C LEU A 340 -3.09 -13.94 8.58
N ASP A 341 -2.98 -15.27 8.55
CA ASP A 341 -3.83 -16.12 9.36
C ASP A 341 -3.33 -16.14 10.80
N ASP A 342 -4.27 -16.13 11.75
CA ASP A 342 -4.03 -16.36 13.17
C ASP A 342 -3.62 -17.82 13.40
N GLY A 343 -2.43 -18.19 12.91
CA GLY A 343 -1.92 -19.56 12.84
C GLY A 343 -1.83 -20.30 14.18
N ASP A 344 -2.02 -19.60 15.31
CA ASP A 344 -1.87 -20.18 16.65
C ASP A 344 -2.97 -19.76 17.65
N ALA A 345 -4.00 -19.00 17.25
CA ALA A 345 -5.02 -18.50 18.17
C ALA A 345 -6.44 -18.95 17.77
N PRO A 346 -6.89 -20.15 18.17
CA PRO A 346 -8.23 -20.66 17.88
C PRO A 346 -9.39 -19.84 18.49
N GLN A 347 -9.10 -18.73 19.19
CA GLN A 347 -10.10 -17.87 19.83
C GLN A 347 -10.47 -16.63 19.00
N ALA A 348 -9.75 -16.33 17.91
CA ALA A 348 -9.98 -15.11 17.14
C ALA A 348 -10.84 -15.32 15.88
N ASP A 349 -11.00 -16.55 15.37
CA ASP A 349 -11.71 -16.84 14.10
C ASP A 349 -11.28 -15.93 12.93
N GLY A 350 -10.06 -15.37 12.99
CA GLY A 350 -9.57 -14.37 12.04
C GLY A 350 -10.21 -12.97 12.15
N VAL A 351 -10.85 -12.63 13.27
CA VAL A 351 -11.47 -11.31 13.54
C VAL A 351 -10.96 -10.75 14.88
N VAL A 352 -10.44 -9.53 14.83
CA VAL A 352 -9.97 -8.79 16.01
C VAL A 352 -10.53 -7.38 15.96
N ALA A 353 -11.07 -6.89 17.08
CA ALA A 353 -11.54 -5.52 17.20
C ALA A 353 -10.88 -4.82 18.39
N GLY A 354 -10.17 -3.72 18.15
CA GLY A 354 -9.74 -2.81 19.21
C GLY A 354 -10.90 -1.93 19.66
N LEU A 355 -11.03 -1.71 20.97
CA LEU A 355 -12.20 -1.08 21.55
C LEU A 355 -11.90 0.31 22.15
N ARG A 356 -12.77 1.28 21.87
CA ARG A 356 -12.77 2.62 22.47
C ARG A 356 -12.99 2.57 23.98
N PHE A 357 -13.84 1.64 24.42
CA PHE A 357 -14.16 1.36 25.81
C PHE A 357 -14.42 -0.14 25.98
N SER A 358 -14.18 -0.67 27.18
CA SER A 358 -14.41 -2.08 27.49
C SER A 358 -15.90 -2.43 27.46
N LEU A 359 -16.22 -3.65 27.04
CA LEU A 359 -17.57 -4.20 27.03
C LEU A 359 -18.03 -4.70 28.39
#